data_AF-R7U975-F1
#
_entry.id   AF-R7U975-F1
#
_cell.length_a   1.000
_cell.length_b   1.000
_cell.length_c   1.000
_cell.angle_alpha   90.00
_cell.angle_beta   90.00
_cell.angle_gamma   90.00
#
_symmetry.space_group_name_H-M   'P 1'
#
loop_
_entity.id
_entity.type
_entity.pdbx_description
1 polymer ?
#
loop_
_entity_poly.entity_id
_entity_poly.type
_entity_poly.pdbx_seq_one_letter_code
_entity_poly.pdbx_strand_id
1 'polypeptide(L)'
;MHTPYFDLLAKLSFVSRHAYVQHAVCSPSRISLLTGHRLDTTHVYDLNSYWRKVGGNYTTLPQYFKQQGYRSIGMGKILHPGPLASGNDDPISWTDPHCHSEENEYWTERKHSWYSVSKAEHQAQPLPDDRIAEYAIKKIKELAKDPSQPFFLAVGFHISHLPFIFPEKFMDVYPYDSVKVPGIIYAPRNIPSVAWNNNLI
;
A
#
# COMPACT_ATOMS: atom_id res chain seq x y z
N MET A 1 -6.28 -8.44 17.54
CA MET A 1 -6.06 -8.62 16.09
C MET A 1 -5.33 -9.94 15.90
N HIS A 2 -5.74 -10.76 14.93
CA HIS A 2 -5.20 -12.06 14.61
C HIS A 2 -4.40 -11.98 13.30
N THR A 3 -3.07 -11.94 13.42
CA THR A 3 -2.12 -11.66 12.31
C THR A 3 -0.91 -12.61 12.34
N PRO A 4 -1.12 -13.94 12.34
CA PRO A 4 -0.06 -14.90 12.68
C PRO A 4 1.18 -14.82 11.79
N TYR A 5 1.02 -14.47 10.50
CA TYR A 5 2.15 -14.35 9.58
C TYR A 5 2.96 -13.06 9.79
N PHE A 6 2.33 -11.95 10.16
CA PHE A 6 3.05 -10.75 10.58
C PHE A 6 3.68 -10.93 11.96
N ASP A 7 3.03 -11.66 12.87
CA ASP A 7 3.59 -11.98 14.18
C ASP A 7 4.84 -12.87 14.04
N LEU A 8 4.85 -13.79 13.07
CA LEU A 8 6.04 -14.58 12.72
C LEU A 8 7.15 -13.70 12.14
N LEU A 9 6.83 -12.81 11.20
CA LEU A 9 7.80 -11.87 10.62
C LEU A 9 8.43 -10.99 11.71
N ALA A 10 7.61 -10.48 12.63
CA ALA A 10 8.04 -9.67 13.77
C ALA A 10 9.00 -10.42 14.70
N LYS A 11 8.80 -11.74 14.92
CA LYS A 11 9.72 -12.57 15.73
C LYS A 11 11.09 -12.76 15.07
N LEU A 12 11.17 -12.64 13.75
CA LEU A 12 12.40 -12.80 12.96
C LEU A 12 13.08 -11.47 12.62
N SER A 13 12.51 -10.35 13.08
CA SER A 13 12.89 -9.00 12.66
C SER A 13 13.08 -8.07 13.86
N PHE A 14 13.78 -6.96 13.63
CA PHE A 14 13.71 -5.83 14.54
C PHE A 14 12.38 -5.07 14.35
N VAL A 15 11.68 -4.78 15.46
CA VAL A 15 10.39 -4.06 15.43
C VAL A 15 10.54 -2.69 16.09
N SER A 16 10.40 -1.62 15.30
CA SER A 16 10.23 -0.28 15.85
C SER A 16 8.81 -0.09 16.37
N ARG A 17 8.68 0.24 17.65
CA ARG A 17 7.38 0.56 18.29
C ARG A 17 6.94 2.00 18.08
N HIS A 18 7.83 2.84 17.54
CA HIS A 18 7.61 4.26 17.31
C HIS A 18 8.01 4.60 15.87
N ALA A 19 7.11 4.33 14.94
CA ALA A 19 7.27 4.64 13.52
C ALA A 19 6.12 5.54 13.08
N TYR A 20 6.44 6.72 12.54
CA TYR A 20 5.47 7.75 12.15
C TYR A 20 5.68 8.14 10.70
N VAL A 21 4.57 8.28 9.96
CA VAL A 21 4.58 8.85 8.61
C VAL A 21 4.67 10.38 8.68
N GLN A 22 5.22 11.01 7.64
CA GLN A 22 5.35 12.46 7.59
C GLN A 22 4.01 13.15 7.29
N HIS A 23 3.06 12.42 6.70
CA HIS A 23 1.72 12.92 6.40
C HIS A 23 0.74 11.75 6.26
N ALA A 24 -0.43 11.81 6.88
CA ALA A 24 -1.38 10.70 6.94
C ALA A 24 -2.30 10.60 5.69
N VAL A 25 -1.74 10.80 4.49
CA VAL A 25 -2.44 10.67 3.20
C VAL A 25 -1.55 9.90 2.21
N CYS A 26 -2.17 9.08 1.36
CA CYS A 26 -1.49 8.10 0.49
C CYS A 26 -0.30 8.68 -0.29
N SER A 27 -0.56 9.59 -1.24
CA SER A 27 0.47 10.13 -2.13
C SER A 27 1.63 10.81 -1.40
N PRO A 28 1.40 11.82 -0.53
CA PRO A 28 2.50 12.51 0.16
C PRO A 28 3.31 11.58 1.07
N SER A 29 2.66 10.64 1.78
CA SER A 29 3.38 9.67 2.62
C SER A 29 4.29 8.76 1.81
N ARG A 30 3.79 8.22 0.69
CA ARG A 30 4.53 7.27 -0.16
C ARG A 30 5.70 7.95 -0.84
N ILE A 31 5.47 9.15 -1.38
CA ILE A 31 6.51 9.94 -2.04
C ILE A 31 7.58 10.35 -1.02
N SER A 32 7.18 10.77 0.18
CA SER A 32 8.14 11.11 1.23
C SER A 32 9.05 9.93 1.58
N LEU A 33 8.46 8.74 1.80
CA LEU A 33 9.21 7.52 2.07
C LEU A 33 10.14 7.12 0.91
N LEU A 34 9.60 7.07 -0.31
CA LEU A 34 10.33 6.56 -1.48
C LEU A 34 11.42 7.50 -1.97
N THR A 35 11.29 8.82 -1.74
CA THR A 35 12.32 9.79 -2.12
C THR A 35 13.27 10.13 -0.97
N GLY A 36 12.97 9.75 0.26
CA GLY A 36 13.74 10.13 1.45
C GLY A 36 13.61 11.61 1.84
N HIS A 37 12.64 12.34 1.27
CA HIS A 37 12.44 13.77 1.49
C HIS A 37 11.14 14.06 2.23
N ARG A 38 11.10 15.11 3.04
CA ARG A 38 9.85 15.57 3.69
C ARG A 38 8.98 16.34 2.69
N LEU A 39 7.72 16.55 3.05
CA LEU A 39 6.74 17.25 2.20
C LEU A 39 7.19 18.67 1.83
N ASP A 40 7.85 19.36 2.76
CA ASP A 40 8.41 20.71 2.54
C ASP A 40 9.49 20.74 1.45
N THR A 41 10.04 19.58 1.06
CA THR A 41 10.98 19.41 -0.04
C THR A 41 10.34 18.78 -1.27
N THR A 42 9.43 17.81 -1.09
CA THR A 42 8.76 17.16 -2.24
C THR A 42 7.68 18.06 -2.86
N HIS A 43 7.17 19.02 -2.09
CA HIS A 43 6.03 19.89 -2.42
C HIS A 43 4.75 19.12 -2.78
N VAL A 44 4.61 17.88 -2.32
CA VAL A 44 3.40 17.07 -2.51
C VAL A 44 2.62 17.06 -1.21
N TYR A 45 1.42 17.65 -1.23
CA TYR A 45 0.49 17.73 -0.09
C TYR A 45 -0.88 17.11 -0.39
N ASP A 46 -1.11 16.68 -1.64
CA ASP A 46 -2.38 16.15 -2.13
C ASP A 46 -2.18 14.83 -2.90
N LEU A 47 -3.22 14.36 -3.58
CA LEU A 47 -3.19 13.14 -4.38
C LEU A 47 -2.86 13.37 -5.87
N ASN A 48 -2.66 14.61 -6.32
CA ASN A 48 -2.58 14.96 -7.74
C ASN A 48 -1.32 15.76 -8.11
N SER A 49 -0.28 15.68 -7.29
CA SER A 49 0.98 16.40 -7.49
C SER A 49 2.16 15.44 -7.66
N TYR A 50 2.79 15.47 -8.84
CA TYR A 50 3.95 14.65 -9.16
C TYR A 50 5.25 15.34 -8.73
N TRP A 51 5.98 14.78 -7.76
CA TRP A 51 7.15 15.41 -7.14
C TRP A 51 8.23 15.86 -8.13
N ARG A 52 8.44 15.14 -9.24
CA ARG A 52 9.42 15.53 -10.28
C ARG A 52 9.03 16.79 -11.04
N LYS A 53 7.78 17.26 -10.90
CA LYS A 53 7.25 18.48 -11.51
C LYS A 53 7.10 19.61 -10.51
N VAL A 54 6.65 19.31 -9.29
CA VAL A 54 6.33 20.34 -8.29
C VAL A 54 7.45 20.61 -7.28
N GLY A 55 8.37 19.66 -7.08
CA GLY A 55 9.51 19.82 -6.19
C GLY A 55 10.83 19.70 -6.92
N GLY A 56 11.27 18.48 -7.18
CA GLY A 56 12.56 18.24 -7.81
C GLY A 56 12.70 16.83 -8.35
N ASN A 57 13.71 16.63 -9.19
CA ASN A 57 13.99 15.34 -9.83
C ASN A 57 14.69 14.36 -8.87
N TYR A 58 14.09 14.11 -7.70
CA TYR A 58 14.67 13.29 -6.64
C TYR A 58 14.68 11.81 -7.02
N THR A 59 15.79 11.14 -6.76
CA THR A 59 15.94 9.70 -6.96
C THR A 59 15.08 8.94 -5.95
N THR A 60 14.31 7.96 -6.41
CA THR A 60 13.54 7.09 -5.52
C THR A 60 14.40 5.91 -5.03
N LEU A 61 13.99 5.28 -3.94
CA LEU A 61 14.58 4.04 -3.44
C LEU A 61 14.68 2.96 -4.52
N PRO A 62 13.59 2.56 -5.23
CA PRO A 62 13.69 1.58 -6.32
C PRO A 62 14.58 2.04 -7.48
N GLN A 63 14.56 3.32 -7.84
CA GLN A 63 15.45 3.87 -8.86
C GLN A 63 16.93 3.73 -8.45
N TYR A 64 17.25 3.99 -7.19
CA TYR A 64 18.61 3.85 -6.67
C TYR A 64 19.08 2.39 -6.74
N PHE A 65 18.27 1.43 -6.26
CA PHE A 65 18.59 0.00 -6.37
C PHE A 65 18.84 -0.41 -7.84
N LYS A 66 17.99 0.04 -8.77
CA LYS A 66 18.18 -0.18 -10.20
C LYS A 66 19.52 0.36 -10.72
N GLN A 67 19.90 1.57 -10.31
CA GLN A 67 21.19 2.17 -10.66
C GLN A 67 22.39 1.40 -10.07
N GLN A 68 22.21 0.68 -8.96
CA GLN A 68 23.21 -0.20 -8.36
C GLN A 68 23.19 -1.63 -8.94
N GLY A 69 22.55 -1.84 -10.09
CA GLY A 69 22.53 -3.12 -10.79
C GLY A 69 21.50 -4.13 -10.27
N TYR A 70 20.56 -3.71 -9.40
CA TYR A 70 19.45 -4.58 -9.01
C TYR A 70 18.36 -4.59 -10.09
N ARG A 71 17.69 -5.74 -10.25
CA ARG A 71 16.40 -5.77 -10.93
C ARG A 71 15.33 -5.20 -10.00
N SER A 72 14.84 -4.01 -10.29
CA SER A 72 13.85 -3.30 -9.48
C SER A 72 12.44 -3.58 -10.02
N ILE A 73 11.55 -4.14 -9.20
CA ILE A 73 10.21 -4.56 -9.63
C ILE A 73 9.17 -4.03 -8.65
N GLY A 74 8.15 -3.37 -9.20
CA GLY A 74 7.01 -2.85 -8.46
C GLY A 74 5.71 -3.56 -8.85
N MET A 75 4.85 -3.82 -7.87
CA MET A 75 3.51 -4.35 -8.10
C MET A 75 2.50 -3.87 -7.05
N GLY A 76 1.23 -3.85 -7.44
CA GLY A 76 0.14 -3.33 -6.63
C GLY A 76 0.28 -1.82 -6.41
N LYS A 77 -0.08 -1.35 -5.21
CA LYS A 77 -0.06 0.08 -4.87
C LYS A 77 1.22 0.45 -4.13
N ILE A 78 2.26 0.85 -4.87
CA ILE A 78 3.52 1.38 -4.30
C ILE A 78 3.50 2.91 -4.29
N LEU A 79 3.30 3.52 -5.46
CA LEU A 79 2.98 4.93 -5.58
C LEU A 79 1.45 5.10 -5.60
N HIS A 80 0.98 6.33 -5.41
CA HIS A 80 -0.42 6.64 -5.70
C HIS A 80 -0.60 6.63 -7.23
N PRO A 81 -1.59 5.91 -7.77
CA PRO A 81 -1.73 5.73 -9.21
C PRO A 81 -2.11 7.05 -9.88
N GLY A 82 -1.83 7.12 -11.18
CA GLY A 82 -2.26 8.20 -12.06
C GLY A 82 -1.13 9.15 -12.48
N PRO A 83 -1.28 9.78 -13.66
CA PRO A 83 -0.22 10.58 -14.26
C PRO A 83 0.10 11.84 -13.45
N LEU A 84 -0.93 12.44 -12.83
CA LEU A 84 -0.78 13.63 -12.00
C LEU A 84 -0.14 13.32 -10.64
N ALA A 85 -0.37 12.13 -10.10
CA ALA A 85 0.11 11.76 -8.77
C ALA A 85 1.57 11.27 -8.79
N SER A 86 1.93 10.47 -9.78
CA SER A 86 3.20 9.75 -9.79
C SER A 86 3.83 9.59 -11.18
N GLY A 87 3.24 10.20 -12.21
CA GLY A 87 3.69 9.98 -13.59
C GLY A 87 3.49 8.53 -14.05
N ASN A 88 2.41 7.88 -13.60
CA ASN A 88 2.12 6.45 -13.80
C ASN A 88 3.18 5.55 -13.17
N ASP A 89 3.29 5.63 -11.85
CA ASP A 89 4.21 4.83 -11.03
C ASP A 89 5.69 5.07 -11.32
N ASP A 90 6.04 6.25 -11.86
CA ASP A 90 7.40 6.70 -12.14
C ASP A 90 8.26 5.64 -12.86
N PRO A 91 8.02 5.36 -14.17
CA PRO A 91 8.61 4.23 -14.88
C PRO A 91 10.15 4.14 -14.81
N ILE A 92 10.86 5.24 -14.56
CA ILE A 92 12.31 5.23 -14.42
C ILE A 92 12.79 4.43 -13.20
N SER A 93 11.92 4.27 -12.18
CA SER A 93 12.16 3.53 -10.93
C SER A 93 12.25 2.03 -11.10
N TRP A 94 11.64 1.47 -12.15
CA TRP A 94 11.43 0.03 -12.31
C TRP A 94 12.19 -0.52 -13.52
N THR A 95 12.65 -1.76 -13.42
CA THR A 95 13.29 -2.50 -14.53
C THR A 95 12.22 -3.09 -15.44
N ASP A 96 11.19 -3.68 -14.85
CA ASP A 96 10.03 -4.24 -15.55
C ASP A 96 8.86 -3.23 -15.50
N PRO A 97 7.90 -3.27 -16.45
CA PRO A 97 6.65 -2.53 -16.30
C PRO A 97 5.97 -2.83 -14.95
N HIS A 98 5.48 -1.78 -14.28
CA HIS A 98 4.82 -1.92 -12.98
C HIS A 98 3.56 -2.78 -13.11
N CYS A 99 3.42 -3.78 -12.26
CA CYS A 99 2.29 -4.70 -12.32
C CYS A 99 1.15 -4.21 -11.44
N HIS A 100 0.04 -3.82 -12.05
CA HIS A 100 -1.20 -3.57 -11.33
C HIS A 100 -2.02 -4.86 -11.25
N SER A 101 -2.73 -5.07 -10.15
CA SER A 101 -3.93 -5.90 -10.22
C SER A 101 -4.87 -5.16 -11.16
N GLU A 102 -5.31 -5.80 -12.23
CA GLU A 102 -6.40 -5.27 -13.05
C GLU A 102 -7.50 -4.76 -12.10
N GLU A 103 -7.87 -3.49 -12.24
CA GLU A 103 -9.04 -2.97 -11.54
C GLU A 103 -10.24 -3.75 -12.07
N ASN A 104 -10.64 -4.76 -11.33
CA ASN A 104 -11.80 -5.54 -11.69
C ASN A 104 -13.02 -4.68 -11.33
N GLU A 105 -13.68 -4.11 -12.34
CA GLU A 105 -14.94 -3.37 -12.22
C GLU A 105 -15.93 -4.13 -11.31
N TYR A 106 -15.90 -5.46 -11.35
CA TYR A 106 -16.69 -6.34 -10.48
C TYR A 106 -16.65 -5.98 -8.99
N TRP A 107 -15.47 -5.57 -8.48
CA TRP A 107 -15.26 -5.26 -7.08
C TRP A 107 -15.43 -3.77 -6.77
N THR A 108 -15.09 -2.88 -7.70
CA THR A 108 -15.11 -1.43 -7.52
C THR A 108 -16.49 -0.81 -7.77
N GLU A 109 -17.36 -1.45 -8.56
CA GLU A 109 -18.72 -0.98 -8.83
C GLU A 109 -19.71 -1.22 -7.69
N ARG A 110 -19.36 -2.11 -6.75
CA ARG A 110 -20.20 -2.38 -5.58
C ARG A 110 -20.16 -1.17 -4.65
N LYS A 111 -21.25 -0.39 -4.63
CA LYS A 111 -21.43 0.81 -3.80
C LYS A 111 -21.64 0.49 -2.30
N HIS A 112 -20.69 -0.22 -1.70
CA HIS A 112 -20.68 -0.56 -0.28
C HIS A 112 -19.34 -0.17 0.34
N SER A 113 -19.36 0.32 1.58
CA SER A 113 -18.12 0.62 2.32
C SER A 113 -17.36 -0.66 2.72
N TRP A 114 -18.08 -1.79 2.83
CA TRP A 114 -17.51 -3.11 3.10
C TRP A 114 -18.47 -4.22 2.67
N TYR A 115 -17.95 -5.41 2.38
CA TYR A 115 -18.71 -6.65 2.28
C TYR A 115 -17.79 -7.88 2.37
N SER A 116 -18.33 -8.96 2.94
CA SER A 116 -17.69 -10.26 2.93
C SER A 116 -17.98 -11.00 1.62
N VAL A 117 -16.98 -11.72 1.10
CA VAL A 117 -17.07 -12.51 -0.13
C VAL A 117 -17.19 -13.99 0.21
N SER A 118 -18.19 -14.66 -0.34
CA SER A 118 -18.37 -16.10 -0.09
C SER A 118 -17.21 -16.92 -0.65
N LYS A 119 -16.96 -18.12 -0.11
CA LYS A 119 -15.91 -19.00 -0.64
C LYS A 119 -16.06 -19.28 -2.14
N ALA A 120 -17.28 -19.51 -2.61
CA ALA A 120 -17.56 -19.81 -4.02
C ALA A 120 -17.26 -18.59 -4.92
N GLU A 121 -17.69 -17.40 -4.50
CA GLU A 121 -17.45 -16.16 -5.22
C GLU A 121 -15.96 -15.79 -5.23
N HIS A 122 -15.26 -15.95 -4.10
CA HIS A 122 -13.82 -15.70 -3.98
C HIS A 122 -13.00 -16.61 -4.89
N GLN A 123 -13.44 -17.86 -5.08
CA GLN A 123 -12.81 -18.79 -6.02
C GLN A 123 -13.08 -18.42 -7.49
N ALA A 124 -14.31 -17.99 -7.80
CA ALA A 124 -14.69 -17.58 -9.15
C ALA A 124 -14.06 -16.22 -9.56
N GLN A 125 -13.90 -15.34 -8.59
CA GLN A 125 -13.36 -13.99 -8.72
C GLN A 125 -12.31 -13.78 -7.61
N PRO A 126 -11.02 -14.00 -7.89
CA PRO A 126 -9.98 -13.66 -6.92
C PRO A 126 -9.95 -12.16 -6.62
N LEU A 127 -9.64 -11.79 -5.37
CA LEU A 127 -9.51 -10.38 -4.98
C LEU A 127 -8.23 -9.78 -5.57
N PRO A 128 -8.16 -8.44 -5.73
CA PRO A 128 -6.99 -7.77 -6.27
C PRO A 128 -5.68 -8.17 -5.56
N ASP A 129 -5.71 -8.25 -4.23
CA ASP A 129 -4.54 -8.61 -3.43
C ASP A 129 -4.14 -10.09 -3.54
N ASP A 130 -5.08 -11.00 -3.85
CA ASP A 130 -4.73 -12.39 -4.15
C ASP A 130 -3.90 -12.46 -5.43
N ARG A 131 -4.33 -11.73 -6.46
CA ARG A 131 -3.62 -11.67 -7.75
C ARG A 131 -2.23 -11.06 -7.59
N ILE A 132 -2.10 -10.00 -6.78
CA ILE A 132 -0.80 -9.42 -6.44
C ILE A 132 0.09 -10.43 -5.70
N ALA A 133 -0.44 -11.17 -4.73
CA ALA A 133 0.32 -12.19 -4.00
C ALA A 133 0.78 -13.32 -4.93
N GLU A 134 -0.08 -13.82 -5.81
CA GLU A 134 0.26 -14.84 -6.79
C GLU A 134 1.33 -14.37 -7.78
N TYR A 135 1.19 -13.12 -8.27
CA TYR A 135 2.20 -12.52 -9.14
C TYR A 135 3.54 -12.36 -8.43
N ALA A 136 3.55 -11.92 -7.16
CA ALA A 136 4.75 -11.81 -6.35
C ALA A 136 5.45 -13.17 -6.21
N ILE A 137 4.71 -14.23 -5.89
CA ILE A 137 5.24 -15.59 -5.77
C ILE A 137 5.86 -16.05 -7.09
N LYS A 138 5.15 -15.85 -8.22
CA LYS A 138 5.65 -16.20 -9.55
C LYS A 138 6.94 -15.43 -9.87
N LYS A 139 6.98 -14.14 -9.56
CA LYS A 139 8.14 -13.28 -9.84
C LYS A 139 9.33 -13.65 -8.97
N ILE A 140 9.15 -13.95 -7.69
CA ILE A 140 10.22 -14.46 -6.81
C ILE A 140 10.80 -15.77 -7.36
N LYS A 141 9.95 -16.71 -7.82
CA LYS A 141 10.41 -17.96 -8.45
C LYS A 141 11.17 -17.73 -9.76
N GLU A 142 10.79 -16.72 -10.54
CA GLU A 142 11.51 -16.31 -11.75
C GLU A 142 12.89 -15.76 -11.41
N LEU A 143 12.96 -14.83 -10.46
CA LEU A 143 14.21 -14.19 -10.02
C LEU A 143 15.18 -15.19 -9.41
N ALA A 144 14.67 -16.17 -8.66
CA ALA A 144 15.49 -17.23 -8.06
C ALA A 144 16.19 -18.15 -9.08
N LYS A 145 15.84 -18.09 -10.37
CA LYS A 145 16.53 -18.85 -11.43
C LYS A 145 17.93 -18.33 -11.73
N ASP A 146 18.21 -17.07 -11.41
CA ASP A 146 19.53 -16.47 -11.52
C ASP A 146 19.96 -15.87 -10.17
N PRO A 147 20.59 -16.66 -9.29
CA PRO A 147 21.04 -16.18 -7.99
C PRO A 147 22.12 -15.10 -8.05
N SER A 148 22.76 -14.89 -9.21
CA SER A 148 23.80 -13.87 -9.36
C SER A 148 23.23 -12.46 -9.53
N GLN A 149 21.98 -12.35 -9.97
CA GLN A 149 21.29 -11.09 -10.18
C GLN A 149 20.47 -10.70 -8.94
N PRO A 150 20.88 -9.68 -8.17
CA PRO A 150 20.09 -9.22 -7.02
C PRO A 150 18.82 -8.50 -7.49
N PHE A 151 17.79 -8.50 -6.63
CA PHE A 151 16.52 -7.86 -6.92
C PHE A 151 16.01 -6.99 -5.77
N PHE A 152 15.30 -5.93 -6.13
CA PHE A 152 14.48 -5.14 -5.23
C PHE A 152 13.02 -5.37 -5.62
N LEU A 153 12.21 -5.89 -4.69
CA LEU A 153 10.82 -6.23 -4.93
C LEU A 153 9.90 -5.44 -4.00
N ALA A 154 9.06 -4.58 -4.57
CA ALA A 154 8.05 -3.83 -3.83
C ALA A 154 6.66 -4.38 -4.13
N VAL A 155 5.99 -4.91 -3.10
CA VAL A 155 4.65 -5.50 -3.18
C VAL A 155 3.67 -4.65 -2.37
N GLY A 156 2.74 -3.97 -3.04
CA GLY A 156 1.78 -3.07 -2.41
C GLY A 156 0.37 -3.65 -2.38
N PHE A 157 -0.02 -4.23 -1.25
CA PHE A 157 -1.41 -4.65 -1.02
C PHE A 157 -2.35 -3.44 -0.84
N HIS A 158 -3.61 -3.59 -1.23
CA HIS A 158 -4.64 -2.55 -1.19
C HIS A 158 -5.44 -2.57 0.12
N ILE A 159 -5.83 -3.75 0.61
CA ILE A 159 -6.51 -3.87 1.90
C ILE A 159 -5.53 -3.43 3.01
N SER A 160 -5.90 -2.60 3.99
CA SER A 160 -7.22 -2.18 4.48
C SER A 160 -7.69 -0.82 3.98
N HIS A 161 -7.40 -0.43 2.74
CA HIS A 161 -8.07 0.72 2.12
C HIS A 161 -9.55 0.40 1.82
N LEU A 162 -10.43 1.40 1.89
CA LEU A 162 -11.83 1.24 1.51
C LEU A 162 -11.98 0.94 0.00
N PRO A 163 -13.03 0.21 -0.40
CA PRO A 163 -13.97 -0.52 0.46
C PRO A 163 -13.33 -1.76 1.12
N PHE A 164 -13.79 -2.16 2.30
CA PHE A 164 -13.28 -3.36 2.97
C PHE A 164 -13.92 -4.62 2.36
N ILE A 165 -13.21 -5.23 1.40
CA ILE A 165 -13.64 -6.45 0.71
C ILE A 165 -12.76 -7.60 1.16
N PHE A 166 -13.36 -8.64 1.75
CA PHE A 166 -12.58 -9.73 2.34
C PHE A 166 -13.35 -11.06 2.34
N PRO A 167 -12.66 -12.22 2.33
CA PRO A 167 -13.31 -13.52 2.42
C PRO A 167 -14.11 -13.72 3.72
N GLU A 168 -15.31 -14.30 3.61
CA GLU A 168 -16.25 -14.50 4.73
C GLU A 168 -15.65 -15.24 5.93
N LYS A 169 -14.71 -16.16 5.69
CA LYS A 169 -13.99 -16.90 6.74
C LYS A 169 -13.31 -16.02 7.79
N PHE A 170 -13.05 -14.74 7.48
CA PHE A 170 -12.47 -13.79 8.41
C PHE A 170 -13.50 -13.16 9.36
N MET A 171 -14.80 -13.30 9.10
CA MET A 171 -15.86 -12.90 10.04
C MET A 171 -15.80 -13.72 11.33
N ASP A 172 -15.52 -15.02 11.22
CA ASP A 172 -15.43 -15.92 12.37
C ASP A 172 -14.27 -15.59 13.32
N VAL A 173 -13.26 -14.88 12.82
CA VAL A 173 -12.08 -14.47 13.61
C VAL A 173 -12.43 -13.33 14.59
N TYR A 174 -13.45 -12.52 14.26
CA TYR A 174 -13.87 -11.38 15.07
C TYR A 174 -15.40 -11.38 15.23
N PRO A 175 -15.95 -12.19 16.16
CA PRO A 175 -17.38 -12.17 16.45
C PRO A 175 -17.86 -10.75 16.77
N TYR A 176 -19.04 -10.37 16.27
CA TYR A 176 -19.57 -9.02 16.39
C TYR A 176 -19.54 -8.50 17.84
N ASP A 177 -20.02 -9.32 18.79
CA ASP A 177 -20.09 -8.97 20.21
C ASP A 177 -18.72 -8.82 20.89
N SER A 178 -17.63 -9.24 20.24
CA SER A 178 -16.27 -9.09 20.75
C SER A 178 -15.63 -7.74 20.39
N VAL A 179 -16.20 -7.02 19.42
CA VAL A 179 -15.65 -5.75 18.91
C VAL A 179 -16.15 -4.60 19.78
N LYS A 180 -15.22 -3.94 20.48
CA LYS A 180 -15.52 -2.75 21.30
C LYS A 180 -15.42 -1.49 20.45
N VAL A 181 -16.44 -0.63 20.53
CA VAL A 181 -16.38 0.71 19.96
C VAL A 181 -15.35 1.54 20.74
N PRO A 182 -14.51 2.36 20.08
CA PRO A 182 -13.60 3.27 20.76
C PRO A 182 -14.35 4.19 21.73
N GLY A 183 -13.91 4.27 22.99
CA GLY A 183 -14.54 5.13 24.00
C GLY A 183 -14.24 6.62 23.85
N ILE A 184 -13.38 7.01 22.90
CA ILE A 184 -13.00 8.40 22.65
C ILE A 184 -13.79 8.89 21.43
N ILE A 185 -14.82 9.68 21.69
CA ILE A 185 -15.67 10.32 20.68
C ILE A 185 -15.38 11.82 20.52
N TYR A 186 -14.34 12.32 21.19
CA TYR A 186 -13.94 13.73 21.17
C TYR A 186 -12.48 13.89 20.77
N ALA A 187 -12.17 15.03 20.17
CA ALA A 187 -10.80 15.41 19.83
C ALA A 187 -9.90 15.36 21.07
N PRO A 188 -8.74 14.65 21.01
CA PRO A 188 -7.76 14.69 22.10
C PRO A 188 -7.32 16.12 22.43
N ARG A 189 -7.05 16.41 23.70
CA ARG A 189 -6.48 17.71 24.10
C ARG A 189 -5.16 17.92 23.36
N ASN A 190 -5.01 19.10 22.74
CA ASN A 190 -3.84 19.52 21.96
C ASN A 190 -3.66 18.85 20.58
N ILE A 191 -4.71 18.25 20.00
CA ILE A 191 -4.65 17.89 18.58
C ILE A 191 -4.63 19.16 17.71
N PRO A 192 -3.70 19.30 16.74
CA PRO A 192 -3.77 20.38 15.76
C PRO A 192 -5.09 20.33 15.01
N SER A 193 -5.70 21.49 14.71
CA SER A 193 -6.98 21.54 14.00
C SER A 193 -6.95 20.82 12.65
N VAL A 194 -5.81 20.87 11.95
CA VAL A 194 -5.58 20.18 10.68
C VAL A 194 -5.56 18.65 10.80
N ALA A 195 -5.30 18.09 11.98
CA ALA A 195 -5.25 16.66 12.22
C ALA A 195 -6.61 16.09 12.67
N TRP A 196 -7.61 16.94 12.88
CA TRP A 196 -8.96 16.53 13.21
C TRP A 196 -9.85 16.55 11.97
N ASN A 197 -10.39 15.39 11.60
CA ASN A 197 -11.34 15.30 10.50
C ASN A 197 -12.77 15.47 11.06
N ASN A 198 -13.43 16.56 10.69
CA ASN A 198 -14.81 16.86 11.10
C ASN A 198 -15.88 16.00 10.40
N ASN A 199 -15.51 15.07 9.52
CA ASN A 199 -16.46 14.23 8.78
C ASN A 199 -17.02 13.05 9.59
N LEU A 200 -17.14 13.20 10.91
CA LEU A 200 -17.89 12.28 11.76
C LEU A 200 -19.22 12.95 12.13
N ILE A 201 -20.17 12.90 11.19
CA ILE A 201 -21.64 12.69 11.31
C ILE A 201 -22.17 12.60 9.87
#